data_AF-A0A968GR60-F1
#
_entry.id   AF-A0A968GR60-F1
#
_cell.length_a   1.000
_cell.length_b   1.000
_cell.length_c   1.000
_cell.angle_alpha   90.00
_cell.angle_beta   90.00
_cell.angle_gamma   90.00
#
_symmetry.space_group_name_H-M   'P 1'
#
loop_
_entity.id
_entity.type
_entity.pdbx_description
1 polymer ?
#
loop_
_entity_poly.entity_id
_entity_poly.type
_entity_poly.pdbx_seq_one_letter_code
_entity_poly.pdbx_strand_id
1 'polypeptide(L)'
;MLNKIFSFCIILAIAFTLQAQTKLKTIHSAKEQITIRTNNEFFKNSWNITPTLKPDVYEYFSTQEIDKIAFITDIDSVEFTVTKGNDIDFNIVLNQKDTAWTRIHNIEPDYVLETNRDSIFVKPFNRNFPIKSSSWTANLGTGNPNYIFELCTERETLKIAYDFNRKPVKQNKYVLVKSKKETEVFNMIFWPMRNDFGNGYTEQNNKAVTFEIPESFEIANIILSLVYEDDQILRDTDYYANVTKYFSAFKNHPLIKKLKQYSTADEELYYNFRSNSIGYSLIGDSLKSNGIYYIVWGNDVEDNYFGKNIFLINEFVRASNMISFIKDNAKYYQTQVERTKALLPINKMWKWLENNFSEKINYYKIIFSPLINGSHNTQKFFWYERDKEFIEADMFILSANGMDVKYADFNDTQKEVVYSPIVFTEIDHNYINPVSDKYYNEIKTTLADTSNWASKKTLAWYKSPQSVFNEYMTHAAYILYAYDTYDKELFELARQNRIKLNKDRRGFIKFGEFADMLFNLYINRKQGSTLESLYPEILEKLKTL
;
A
#
# COMPACT_ATOMS: atom_id res chain seq x y z
N MET A 1 5.07 20.85 81.75
CA MET A 1 3.69 20.40 81.44
C MET A 1 3.39 20.74 80.00
N LEU A 2 3.46 19.79 79.07
CA LEU A 2 2.75 19.85 77.78
C LEU A 2 2.87 18.48 77.07
N ASN A 3 2.44 17.42 77.78
CA ASN A 3 2.00 16.18 77.16
C ASN A 3 0.51 16.35 76.86
N LYS A 4 0.12 16.52 75.60
CA LYS A 4 -1.22 16.24 75.02
C LYS A 4 -1.44 16.86 73.62
N ILE A 5 -0.52 16.72 72.64
CA ILE A 5 -0.85 17.00 71.22
C ILE A 5 -0.09 16.04 70.29
N PHE A 6 -0.19 14.73 70.52
CA PHE A 6 0.43 13.74 69.61
C PHE A 6 -0.42 12.48 69.41
N SER A 7 -1.75 12.61 69.45
CA SER A 7 -2.67 11.47 69.18
C SER A 7 -3.94 11.85 68.43
N PHE A 8 -3.87 12.80 67.49
CA PHE A 8 -5.04 13.13 66.65
C PHE A 8 -4.73 13.35 65.16
N CYS A 9 -3.61 12.83 64.64
CA CYS A 9 -3.33 12.85 63.19
C CYS A 9 -2.96 11.48 62.58
N ILE A 10 -3.06 10.39 63.35
CA ILE A 10 -2.72 9.03 62.89
C ILE A 10 -3.98 8.18 62.59
N ILE A 11 -5.18 8.78 62.57
CA ILE A 11 -6.43 8.05 62.23
C ILE A 11 -7.19 8.68 61.04
N LEU A 12 -6.64 9.72 60.38
CA LEU A 12 -7.27 10.35 59.20
C LEU A 12 -6.43 10.30 57.91
N ALA A 13 -5.38 9.46 57.87
CA ALA A 13 -4.49 9.34 56.70
C ALA A 13 -4.42 7.91 56.09
N ILE A 14 -5.30 6.99 56.49
CA ILE A 14 -5.42 5.63 55.91
C ILE A 14 -6.82 5.43 55.28
N ALA A 15 -7.37 6.49 54.70
CA ALA A 15 -8.55 6.42 53.83
C ALA A 15 -8.21 6.86 52.39
N PHE A 16 -6.93 6.83 52.01
CA PHE A 16 -6.54 6.86 50.60
C PHE A 16 -6.78 5.49 49.99
N THR A 17 -8.01 5.32 49.49
CA THR A 17 -8.35 4.63 48.24
C THR A 17 -7.27 3.69 47.69
N LEU A 18 -7.23 2.46 48.21
CA LEU A 18 -6.90 1.29 47.39
C LEU A 18 -8.05 1.13 46.38
N GLN A 19 -8.02 1.87 45.27
CA GLN A 19 -8.68 1.40 44.06
C GLN A 19 -7.89 0.17 43.61
N ALA A 20 -8.34 -1.02 44.01
CA ALA A 20 -7.92 -2.25 43.37
C ALA A 20 -8.16 -2.07 41.86
N GLN A 21 -7.11 -2.17 41.05
CA GLN A 21 -7.28 -2.35 39.61
C GLN A 21 -8.11 -3.62 39.43
N THR A 22 -9.37 -3.45 39.00
CA THR A 22 -10.24 -4.57 38.64
C THR A 22 -9.52 -5.37 37.57
N LYS A 23 -9.09 -6.58 37.89
CA LYS A 23 -8.40 -7.46 36.95
C LYS A 23 -9.33 -7.68 35.75
N LEU A 24 -8.89 -7.29 34.56
CA LEU A 24 -9.64 -7.50 33.32
C LEU A 24 -9.94 -9.00 33.16
N LYS A 25 -11.14 -9.32 32.67
CA LYS A 25 -11.50 -10.70 32.33
C LYS A 25 -10.57 -11.17 31.21
N THR A 26 -10.14 -12.42 31.25
CA THR A 26 -9.20 -12.99 30.27
C THR A 26 -9.76 -14.28 29.69
N ILE A 27 -9.70 -14.42 28.37
CA ILE A 27 -9.97 -15.65 27.62
C ILE A 27 -8.75 -16.02 26.78
N HIS A 28 -8.71 -17.23 26.22
CA HIS A 28 -7.55 -17.77 25.51
C HIS A 28 -7.96 -18.27 24.12
N SER A 29 -7.06 -18.22 23.15
CA SER A 29 -7.26 -18.89 21.86
C SER A 29 -5.95 -19.40 21.28
N ALA A 30 -6.00 -20.53 20.58
CA ALA A 30 -4.89 -20.99 19.72
C ALA A 30 -5.12 -20.61 18.25
N LYS A 31 -6.15 -19.82 17.94
CA LYS A 31 -6.49 -19.35 16.59
C LYS A 31 -6.64 -17.84 16.60
N GLU A 32 -6.25 -17.19 15.51
CA GLU A 32 -6.41 -15.75 15.35
C GLU A 32 -7.89 -15.36 15.15
N GLN A 33 -8.64 -16.21 14.44
CA GLN A 33 -10.07 -15.98 14.17
C GLN A 33 -10.97 -16.65 15.20
N ILE A 34 -11.90 -15.87 15.75
CA ILE A 34 -12.87 -16.32 16.75
C ILE A 34 -14.31 -15.99 16.33
N THR A 35 -15.26 -16.65 16.97
CA THR A 35 -16.69 -16.44 16.72
C THR A 35 -17.23 -15.42 17.70
N ILE A 36 -17.98 -14.44 17.20
CA ILE A 36 -18.73 -13.52 18.04
C ILE A 36 -20.19 -13.92 18.00
N ARG A 37 -20.87 -13.85 19.14
CA ARG A 37 -22.32 -13.93 19.20
C ARG A 37 -22.84 -12.63 19.80
N THR A 38 -23.74 -11.97 19.08
CA THR A 38 -24.46 -10.81 19.62
C THR A 38 -25.92 -11.15 19.74
N ASN A 39 -26.45 -11.11 20.96
CA ASN A 39 -27.79 -11.53 21.30
C ASN A 39 -28.06 -12.95 20.77
N ASN A 40 -28.93 -13.10 19.77
CA ASN A 40 -29.28 -14.39 19.18
C ASN A 40 -28.54 -14.71 17.86
N GLU A 41 -27.67 -13.82 17.40
CA GLU A 41 -26.98 -13.95 16.11
C GLU A 41 -25.55 -14.46 16.28
N PHE A 42 -25.18 -15.48 15.51
CA PHE A 42 -23.86 -16.09 15.54
C PHE A 42 -23.03 -15.71 14.31
N PHE A 43 -21.84 -15.15 14.56
CA PHE A 43 -20.90 -14.70 13.54
C PHE A 43 -19.64 -15.55 13.57
N LYS A 44 -19.70 -16.68 12.87
CA LYS A 44 -18.61 -17.66 12.83
C LYS A 44 -17.33 -17.04 12.24
N ASN A 45 -16.23 -17.13 12.99
CA ASN A 45 -14.89 -16.64 12.57
C ASN A 45 -14.88 -15.18 12.08
N SER A 46 -15.65 -14.32 12.72
CA SER A 46 -15.91 -12.94 12.29
C SER A 46 -14.95 -11.91 12.89
N TRP A 47 -14.21 -12.27 13.92
CA TRP A 47 -13.25 -11.38 14.59
C TRP A 47 -11.85 -11.96 14.53
N ASN A 48 -10.87 -11.12 14.19
CA ASN A 48 -9.46 -11.47 14.18
C ASN A 48 -8.75 -10.81 15.36
N ILE A 49 -8.27 -11.62 16.30
CA ILE A 49 -7.54 -11.15 17.48
C ILE A 49 -6.26 -10.45 17.00
N THR A 50 -6.09 -9.18 17.37
CA THR A 50 -4.96 -8.37 16.90
C THR A 50 -4.18 -7.78 18.07
N PRO A 51 -3.22 -8.53 18.67
CA PRO A 51 -2.48 -8.09 19.87
C PRO A 51 -1.67 -6.80 19.71
N THR A 52 -1.38 -6.41 18.45
CA THR A 52 -0.67 -5.18 18.13
C THR A 52 -1.56 -3.93 18.24
N LEU A 53 -2.89 -4.07 18.17
CA LEU A 53 -3.85 -3.01 18.43
C LEU A 53 -4.06 -2.86 19.94
N LYS A 54 -4.02 -1.61 20.43
CA LYS A 54 -4.07 -1.28 21.86
C LYS A 54 -4.98 -0.07 22.11
N PRO A 55 -6.30 -0.27 22.31
CA PRO A 55 -7.01 -1.56 22.30
C PRO A 55 -7.33 -2.11 20.90
N ASP A 56 -7.54 -3.43 20.82
CA ASP A 56 -8.20 -4.17 19.74
C ASP A 56 -9.72 -3.99 19.88
N VAL A 57 -10.33 -3.06 19.14
CA VAL A 57 -11.71 -2.60 19.38
C VAL A 57 -12.72 -3.36 18.53
N TYR A 58 -13.53 -4.20 19.15
CA TYR A 58 -14.75 -4.75 18.54
C TYR A 58 -15.86 -3.69 18.59
N GLU A 59 -16.04 -3.01 17.46
CA GLU A 59 -17.13 -2.07 17.27
C GLU A 59 -18.41 -2.78 16.81
N TYR A 60 -19.53 -2.45 17.45
CA TYR A 60 -20.83 -3.05 17.14
C TYR A 60 -21.92 -1.98 17.23
N PHE A 61 -22.93 -2.02 16.38
CA PHE A 61 -24.12 -1.20 16.48
C PHE A 61 -25.33 -1.95 17.08
N SER A 62 -26.03 -1.32 18.02
CA SER A 62 -27.33 -1.81 18.49
C SER A 62 -28.24 -0.65 18.85
N THR A 63 -29.54 -0.80 18.59
CA THR A 63 -30.56 0.13 19.07
C THR A 63 -31.07 -0.23 20.46
N GLN A 64 -30.62 -1.36 21.04
CA GLN A 64 -31.03 -1.81 22.37
C GLN A 64 -30.23 -1.06 23.44
N GLU A 65 -30.86 -0.80 24.58
CA GLU A 65 -30.16 -0.24 25.75
C GLU A 65 -29.17 -1.25 26.35
N ILE A 66 -29.46 -2.55 26.18
CA ILE A 66 -28.68 -3.65 26.72
C ILE A 66 -28.51 -4.72 25.64
N ASP A 67 -27.26 -5.12 25.39
CA ASP A 67 -26.91 -6.25 24.53
C ASP A 67 -26.14 -7.31 25.30
N LYS A 68 -26.21 -8.55 24.81
CA LYS A 68 -25.34 -9.65 25.24
C LYS A 68 -24.35 -9.99 24.14
N ILE A 69 -23.05 -9.83 24.42
CA ILE A 69 -22.00 -10.12 23.46
C ILE A 69 -21.09 -11.20 24.01
N ALA A 70 -20.96 -12.30 23.27
CA ALA A 70 -20.07 -13.40 23.59
C ALA A 70 -18.92 -13.52 22.59
N PHE A 71 -17.70 -13.63 23.11
CA PHE A 71 -16.49 -13.97 22.38
C PHE A 71 -16.23 -15.46 22.61
N ILE A 72 -16.25 -16.24 21.54
CA ILE A 72 -16.18 -17.69 21.56
C ILE A 72 -14.95 -18.12 20.78
N THR A 73 -13.96 -18.65 21.50
CA THR A 73 -12.69 -19.13 20.93
C THR A 73 -12.72 -20.65 20.75
N ASP A 74 -11.61 -21.22 20.32
CA ASP A 74 -11.40 -22.66 20.29
C ASP A 74 -11.07 -23.28 21.66
N ILE A 75 -10.78 -22.46 22.68
CA ILE A 75 -10.40 -22.91 24.03
C ILE A 75 -11.50 -22.63 25.05
N ASP A 76 -12.00 -21.40 25.09
CA ASP A 76 -12.97 -20.93 26.07
C ASP A 76 -13.90 -19.84 25.48
N SER A 77 -14.77 -19.28 26.32
CA SER A 77 -15.66 -18.20 25.91
C SER A 77 -15.98 -17.25 27.06
N VAL A 78 -16.39 -16.04 26.70
CA VAL A 78 -16.86 -15.03 27.63
C VAL A 78 -18.08 -14.34 27.06
N GLU A 79 -19.10 -14.13 27.89
CA GLU A 79 -20.24 -13.25 27.58
C GLU A 79 -20.21 -12.01 28.47
N PHE A 80 -20.56 -10.88 27.88
CA PHE A 80 -20.70 -9.58 28.52
C PHE A 80 -22.09 -9.03 28.28
N THR A 81 -22.66 -8.40 29.31
CA THR A 81 -23.83 -7.54 29.18
C THR A 81 -23.33 -6.12 28.94
N VAL A 82 -23.50 -5.62 27.73
CA VAL A 82 -23.05 -4.28 27.34
C VAL A 82 -24.23 -3.33 27.43
N THR A 83 -24.06 -2.23 28.16
CA THR A 83 -25.05 -1.15 28.20
C THR A 83 -24.61 -0.07 27.23
N LYS A 84 -25.56 0.50 26.48
CA LYS A 84 -25.30 1.58 25.53
C LYS A 84 -24.42 2.69 26.15
N GLY A 85 -23.43 3.16 25.39
CA GLY A 85 -22.48 4.19 25.81
C GLY A 85 -21.37 3.75 26.79
N ASN A 86 -21.30 2.47 27.17
CA ASN A 86 -20.26 1.95 28.06
C ASN A 86 -19.34 0.95 27.35
N ASP A 87 -18.06 1.28 27.31
CA ASP A 87 -17.02 0.38 26.82
C ASP A 87 -16.72 -0.72 27.84
N ILE A 88 -16.47 -1.94 27.36
CA ILE A 88 -16.00 -3.05 28.19
C ILE A 88 -14.64 -3.51 27.69
N ASP A 89 -13.63 -3.42 28.57
CA ASP A 89 -12.28 -3.92 28.30
C ASP A 89 -12.09 -5.34 28.86
N PHE A 90 -11.40 -6.19 28.11
CA PHE A 90 -10.99 -7.53 28.51
C PHE A 90 -9.73 -7.96 27.74
N ASN A 91 -9.17 -9.12 28.07
CA ASN A 91 -7.98 -9.64 27.42
C ASN A 91 -8.28 -10.94 26.66
N ILE A 92 -7.67 -11.08 25.49
CA ILE A 92 -7.59 -12.34 24.76
C ILE A 92 -6.12 -12.73 24.64
N VAL A 93 -5.74 -13.88 25.19
CA VAL A 93 -4.38 -14.41 25.08
C VAL A 93 -4.31 -15.37 23.89
N LEU A 94 -3.61 -14.94 22.85
CA LEU A 94 -3.38 -15.69 21.63
C LEU A 94 -2.10 -16.53 21.76
N ASN A 95 -2.20 -17.82 21.43
CA ASN A 95 -1.07 -18.77 21.42
C ASN A 95 -0.28 -18.81 22.74
N GLN A 96 -0.96 -18.61 23.87
CA GLN A 96 -0.38 -18.55 25.23
C GLN A 96 0.73 -17.50 25.41
N LYS A 97 0.85 -16.55 24.48
CA LYS A 97 1.99 -15.64 24.42
C LYS A 97 1.55 -14.20 24.25
N ASP A 98 0.87 -13.90 23.16
CA ASP A 98 0.52 -12.54 22.79
C ASP A 98 -0.83 -12.18 23.40
N THR A 99 -0.92 -11.02 24.06
CA THR A 99 -2.17 -10.58 24.71
C THR A 99 -2.75 -9.40 23.96
N ALA A 100 -3.96 -9.58 23.42
CA ALA A 100 -4.76 -8.49 22.88
C ALA A 100 -5.58 -7.84 24.01
N TRP A 101 -5.27 -6.58 24.31
CA TRP A 101 -6.15 -5.73 25.10
C TRP A 101 -7.35 -5.39 24.21
N THR A 102 -8.49 -6.03 24.47
CA THR A 102 -9.68 -5.95 23.62
C THR A 102 -10.72 -5.05 24.26
N ARG A 103 -11.42 -4.26 23.44
CA ARG A 103 -12.51 -3.38 23.87
C ARG A 103 -13.77 -3.68 23.08
N ILE A 104 -14.90 -3.80 23.78
CA ILE A 104 -16.22 -3.79 23.15
C ILE A 104 -16.72 -2.36 23.16
N HIS A 105 -17.00 -1.79 21.98
CA HIS A 105 -17.48 -0.43 21.82
C HIS A 105 -18.82 -0.43 21.05
N ASN A 106 -19.86 0.10 21.68
CA ASN A 106 -21.14 0.34 21.00
C ASN A 106 -21.05 1.65 20.22
N ILE A 107 -21.19 1.57 18.89
CA ILE A 107 -21.16 2.75 18.03
C ILE A 107 -22.43 3.56 18.21
N GLU A 108 -22.29 4.83 18.58
CA GLU A 108 -23.37 5.81 18.46
C GLU A 108 -23.39 6.40 17.04
N PRO A 109 -24.56 6.52 16.40
CA PRO A 109 -24.63 7.06 15.05
C PRO A 109 -24.36 8.57 15.08
N ASP A 110 -23.49 9.05 14.20
CA ASP A 110 -23.27 10.49 13.99
C ASP A 110 -24.57 11.19 13.52
N TYR A 111 -25.41 10.46 12.78
CA TYR A 111 -26.64 10.99 12.17
C TYR A 111 -27.79 9.98 12.20
N VAL A 112 -29.01 10.49 12.20
CA VAL A 112 -30.24 9.70 12.04
C VAL A 112 -31.00 10.21 10.84
N LEU A 113 -31.46 9.30 9.98
CA LEU A 113 -32.18 9.60 8.75
C LEU A 113 -33.48 8.79 8.70
N GLU A 114 -34.60 9.42 8.37
CA GLU A 114 -35.89 8.73 8.24
C GLU A 114 -36.32 8.61 6.78
N THR A 115 -36.93 7.48 6.45
CA THR A 115 -37.47 7.20 5.11
C THR A 115 -38.74 6.36 5.18
N ASN A 116 -39.65 6.59 4.24
CA ASN A 116 -40.84 5.78 4.04
C ASN A 116 -40.58 4.60 3.09
N ARG A 117 -39.38 4.53 2.50
CA ARG A 117 -38.94 3.49 1.58
C ARG A 117 -37.99 2.53 2.29
N ASP A 118 -37.91 1.30 1.79
CA ASP A 118 -36.95 0.29 2.28
C ASP A 118 -35.59 0.42 1.57
N SER A 119 -35.24 1.64 1.12
CA SER A 119 -33.97 1.96 0.47
C SER A 119 -33.66 3.45 0.55
N ILE A 120 -32.38 3.79 0.39
CA ILE A 120 -31.89 5.17 0.25
C ILE A 120 -31.06 5.32 -1.03
N PHE A 121 -31.15 6.47 -1.68
CA PHE A 121 -30.27 6.78 -2.81
C PHE A 121 -28.99 7.41 -2.28
N VAL A 122 -27.82 6.92 -2.71
CA VAL A 122 -26.54 7.42 -2.21
C VAL A 122 -25.66 7.92 -3.36
N LYS A 123 -25.28 9.20 -3.32
CA LYS A 123 -24.17 9.74 -4.13
C LYS A 123 -22.86 9.61 -3.34
N PRO A 124 -21.71 9.34 -4.00
CA PRO A 124 -21.48 9.37 -5.45
C PRO A 124 -21.81 8.08 -6.22
N PHE A 125 -22.25 7.01 -5.55
CA PHE A 125 -22.52 5.72 -6.21
C PHE A 125 -23.68 5.75 -7.20
N ASN A 126 -24.54 6.78 -7.13
CA ASN A 126 -25.66 7.01 -8.03
C ASN A 126 -26.61 5.80 -8.12
N ARG A 127 -26.86 5.13 -6.98
CA ARG A 127 -27.77 3.99 -6.91
C ARG A 127 -28.52 3.93 -5.57
N ASN A 128 -29.62 3.18 -5.56
CA ASN A 128 -30.34 2.85 -4.34
C ASN A 128 -29.66 1.72 -3.59
N PHE A 129 -29.53 1.88 -2.28
CA PHE A 129 -29.07 0.84 -1.37
C PHE A 129 -30.27 0.37 -0.54
N PRO A 130 -30.58 -0.94 -0.53
CA PRO A 130 -31.67 -1.48 0.28
C PRO A 130 -31.34 -1.34 1.77
N ILE A 131 -32.38 -1.14 2.58
CA ILE A 131 -32.30 -1.15 4.05
C ILE A 131 -32.66 -2.55 4.53
N LYS A 132 -31.76 -3.20 5.27
CA LYS A 132 -31.89 -4.57 5.77
C LYS A 132 -31.48 -4.63 7.24
N SER A 133 -32.29 -5.24 8.11
CA SER A 133 -31.92 -5.44 9.52
C SER A 133 -30.85 -6.49 9.76
N SER A 134 -30.52 -7.31 8.74
CA SER A 134 -29.60 -8.44 8.87
C SER A 134 -28.12 -8.07 8.73
N SER A 135 -27.78 -6.82 8.39
CA SER A 135 -26.40 -6.34 8.25
C SER A 135 -26.12 -5.29 9.30
N TRP A 136 -25.20 -5.63 10.21
CA TRP A 136 -24.73 -4.76 11.29
C TRP A 136 -24.38 -3.35 10.82
N THR A 137 -23.76 -3.26 9.64
CA THR A 137 -23.39 -2.00 9.02
C THR A 137 -23.18 -2.17 7.52
N ALA A 138 -23.85 -1.36 6.70
CA ALA A 138 -23.55 -1.22 5.28
C ALA A 138 -22.36 -0.27 5.09
N ASN A 139 -21.19 -0.81 4.77
CA ASN A 139 -19.98 -0.03 4.54
C ASN A 139 -19.95 0.54 3.12
N LEU A 140 -19.92 1.87 2.99
CA LEU A 140 -19.78 2.57 1.73
C LEU A 140 -18.54 3.47 1.78
N GLY A 141 -17.53 3.15 0.97
CA GLY A 141 -16.22 3.80 1.04
C GLY A 141 -15.86 4.66 -0.16
N THR A 142 -15.05 5.70 0.07
CA THR A 142 -14.38 6.51 -0.96
C THR A 142 -12.92 6.78 -0.58
N GLY A 143 -12.03 6.76 -1.56
CA GLY A 143 -10.65 7.25 -1.42
C GLY A 143 -10.48 8.72 -1.82
N ASN A 144 -11.52 9.35 -2.38
CA ASN A 144 -11.50 10.76 -2.76
C ASN A 144 -12.00 11.63 -1.60
N PRO A 145 -11.15 12.44 -0.95
CA PRO A 145 -11.54 13.28 0.18
C PRO A 145 -12.43 14.48 -0.23
N ASN A 146 -12.49 14.81 -1.53
CA ASN A 146 -13.35 15.87 -2.04
C ASN A 146 -14.80 15.42 -2.27
N TYR A 147 -15.08 14.11 -2.16
CA TYR A 147 -16.45 13.61 -2.30
C TYR A 147 -17.30 13.96 -1.08
N ILE A 148 -18.55 14.30 -1.38
CA ILE A 148 -19.61 14.46 -0.40
C ILE A 148 -20.55 13.28 -0.58
N PHE A 149 -20.71 12.47 0.46
CA PHE A 149 -21.79 11.50 0.50
C PHE A 149 -23.11 12.24 0.63
N GLU A 150 -23.99 12.08 -0.34
CA GLU A 150 -25.38 12.56 -0.26
C GLU A 150 -26.29 11.35 -0.08
N LEU A 151 -26.88 11.21 1.11
CA LEU A 151 -27.88 10.18 1.41
C LEU A 151 -29.25 10.83 1.23
N CYS A 152 -29.91 10.52 0.12
CA CYS A 152 -31.20 11.08 -0.25
C CYS A 152 -32.34 10.14 0.12
N THR A 153 -33.31 10.65 0.88
CA THR A 153 -34.63 10.03 1.08
C THR A 153 -35.70 10.89 0.42
N GLU A 154 -36.97 10.46 0.48
CA GLU A 154 -38.08 11.33 0.07
C GLU A 154 -38.36 12.47 1.07
N ARG A 155 -37.72 12.47 2.25
CA ARG A 155 -37.92 13.48 3.28
C ARG A 155 -36.81 14.52 3.30
N GLU A 156 -35.57 14.09 3.13
CA GLU A 156 -34.41 14.96 3.29
C GLU A 156 -33.18 14.44 2.52
N THR A 157 -32.11 15.23 2.50
CA THR A 157 -30.80 14.82 2.01
C THR A 157 -29.75 15.17 3.04
N LEU A 158 -29.11 14.13 3.59
CA LEU A 158 -27.97 14.28 4.48
C LEU A 158 -26.69 14.35 3.66
N LYS A 159 -25.87 15.38 3.91
CA LYS A 159 -24.56 15.57 3.28
C LYS A 159 -23.45 15.32 4.30
N ILE A 160 -22.54 14.41 3.98
CA ILE A 160 -21.39 14.06 4.81
C ILE A 160 -20.12 14.27 3.98
N ALA A 161 -19.20 15.08 4.51
CA ALA A 161 -17.93 15.40 3.87
C ALA A 161 -16.75 14.96 4.76
N TYR A 162 -15.58 14.81 4.13
CA TYR A 162 -14.33 14.58 4.84
C TYR A 162 -13.95 15.77 5.72
N ASP A 163 -13.49 15.53 6.94
CA ASP A 163 -12.94 16.58 7.82
C ASP A 163 -11.44 16.78 7.52
N PHE A 164 -11.12 17.80 6.74
CA PHE A 164 -9.74 18.11 6.38
C PHE A 164 -8.83 18.50 7.56
N ASN A 165 -9.38 18.84 8.73
CA ASN A 165 -8.56 19.10 9.93
C ASN A 165 -8.01 17.82 10.54
N ARG A 166 -8.60 16.67 10.20
CA ARG A 166 -8.18 15.34 10.65
C ARG A 166 -7.40 14.60 9.57
N LYS A 167 -7.00 15.26 8.49
CA LYS A 167 -6.12 14.63 7.50
C LYS A 167 -4.79 14.21 8.15
N PRO A 168 -4.19 13.10 7.72
CA PRO A 168 -4.59 12.24 6.59
C PRO A 168 -5.35 10.96 7.00
N VAL A 169 -5.87 10.85 8.23
CA VAL A 169 -6.36 9.56 8.75
C VAL A 169 -7.69 9.11 8.15
N LYS A 170 -7.98 7.81 8.26
CA LYS A 170 -9.30 7.22 7.97
C LYS A 170 -10.39 7.91 8.80
N GLN A 171 -11.55 8.14 8.20
CA GLN A 171 -12.72 8.68 8.89
C GLN A 171 -13.94 7.80 8.61
N ASN A 172 -14.59 7.31 9.67
CA ASN A 172 -15.88 6.64 9.60
C ASN A 172 -16.97 7.64 10.01
N LYS A 173 -18.11 7.61 9.31
CA LYS A 173 -19.31 8.38 9.66
C LYS A 173 -20.53 7.48 9.62
N TYR A 174 -21.10 7.22 10.78
CA TYR A 174 -22.17 6.25 10.96
C TYR A 174 -23.55 6.94 10.88
N VAL A 175 -24.39 6.47 9.98
CA VAL A 175 -25.75 6.99 9.76
C VAL A 175 -26.77 5.91 10.06
N LEU A 176 -27.61 6.14 11.06
CA LEU A 176 -28.74 5.28 11.35
C LEU A 176 -29.91 5.63 10.44
N VAL A 177 -30.31 4.71 9.57
CA VAL A 177 -31.41 4.90 8.64
C VAL A 177 -32.62 4.09 9.12
N LYS A 178 -33.71 4.79 9.43
CA LYS A 178 -34.97 4.20 9.90
C LYS A 178 -36.00 4.22 8.78
N SER A 179 -36.38 3.03 8.31
CA SER A 179 -37.54 2.85 7.44
C SER A 179 -38.79 2.51 8.26
N LYS A 180 -39.94 2.35 7.60
CA LYS A 180 -41.17 1.87 8.26
C LYS A 180 -41.08 0.41 8.73
N LYS A 181 -40.21 -0.40 8.12
CA LYS A 181 -40.11 -1.84 8.38
C LYS A 181 -38.86 -2.20 9.16
N GLU A 182 -37.74 -1.63 8.73
CA GLU A 182 -36.39 -2.01 9.15
C GLU A 182 -35.56 -0.79 9.54
N THR A 183 -34.49 -1.05 10.28
CA THR A 183 -33.46 -0.06 10.61
C THR A 183 -32.10 -0.63 10.25
N GLU A 184 -31.23 0.17 9.62
CA GLU A 184 -29.86 -0.23 9.27
C GLU A 184 -28.89 0.92 9.50
N VAL A 185 -27.65 0.61 9.87
CA VAL A 185 -26.57 1.59 9.92
C VAL A 185 -25.75 1.55 8.65
N PHE A 186 -25.52 2.73 8.09
CA PHE A 186 -24.63 2.94 6.97
C PHE A 186 -23.35 3.59 7.48
N ASN A 187 -22.20 2.96 7.26
CA ASN A 187 -20.89 3.56 7.57
C ASN A 187 -20.30 4.16 6.31
N MET A 188 -20.24 5.50 6.27
CA MET A 188 -19.55 6.25 5.24
C MET A 188 -18.06 6.28 5.58
N ILE A 189 -17.25 5.55 4.81
CA ILE A 189 -15.82 5.42 5.02
C ILE A 189 -15.08 6.36 4.08
N PHE A 190 -14.30 7.27 4.65
CA PHE A 190 -13.24 7.97 3.93
C PHE A 190 -11.91 7.29 4.26
N TRP A 191 -11.29 6.67 3.25
CA TRP A 191 -9.99 6.03 3.43
C TRP A 191 -8.87 7.06 3.71
N PRO A 192 -7.75 6.66 4.35
CA PRO A 192 -6.63 7.57 4.59
C PRO A 192 -6.18 8.27 3.31
N MET A 193 -5.87 9.56 3.41
CA MET A 193 -5.26 10.31 2.31
C MET A 193 -3.81 9.85 2.14
N ARG A 194 -3.46 9.39 0.94
CA ARG A 194 -2.08 8.99 0.64
C ARG A 194 -1.20 10.18 0.25
N ASN A 195 -1.80 11.18 -0.38
CA ASN A 195 -1.14 12.37 -0.90
C ASN A 195 -2.02 13.62 -0.74
N ASP A 196 -1.37 14.78 -0.73
CA ASP A 196 -1.98 16.10 -0.85
C ASP A 196 -1.10 16.95 -1.78
N PHE A 197 -1.47 16.96 -3.07
CA PHE A 197 -0.72 17.71 -4.08
C PHE A 197 -0.94 19.23 -3.96
N GLY A 198 -1.94 19.69 -3.19
CA GLY A 198 -2.26 21.09 -3.05
C GLY A 198 -2.59 21.77 -4.38
N ASN A 199 -2.58 23.11 -4.37
CA ASN A 199 -2.93 23.91 -5.54
C ASN A 199 -1.70 24.09 -6.45
N GLY A 200 -1.88 23.89 -7.75
CA GLY A 200 -0.86 24.17 -8.78
C GLY A 200 0.17 23.06 -9.03
N TYR A 201 0.29 22.07 -8.15
CA TYR A 201 1.15 20.90 -8.39
C TYR A 201 0.72 20.11 -9.63
N THR A 202 -0.60 19.91 -9.80
CA THR A 202 -1.12 19.19 -10.97
C THR A 202 -0.81 19.94 -12.27
N GLU A 203 -0.98 21.26 -12.29
CA GLU A 203 -0.71 22.10 -13.45
C GLU A 203 0.78 22.08 -13.83
N GLN A 204 1.67 22.14 -12.84
CA GLN A 204 3.12 22.12 -13.05
C GLN A 204 3.63 20.79 -13.60
N ASN A 205 3.02 19.67 -13.20
CA ASN A 205 3.51 18.33 -13.52
C ASN A 205 2.71 17.60 -14.62
N ASN A 206 1.61 18.19 -15.10
CA ASN A 206 0.78 17.55 -16.11
C ASN A 206 1.54 17.32 -17.43
N LYS A 207 1.40 16.12 -17.98
CA LYS A 207 2.06 15.65 -19.21
C LYS A 207 3.60 15.69 -19.13
N ALA A 208 4.15 15.48 -17.94
CA ALA A 208 5.60 15.49 -17.72
C ALA A 208 6.16 14.10 -17.41
N VAL A 209 7.47 13.96 -17.61
CA VAL A 209 8.28 12.88 -17.05
C VAL A 209 9.48 13.51 -16.36
N THR A 210 9.71 13.15 -15.10
CA THR A 210 10.87 13.61 -14.33
C THR A 210 11.76 12.45 -13.92
N PHE A 211 13.03 12.75 -13.71
CA PHE A 211 14.03 11.83 -13.21
C PHE A 211 14.73 12.49 -12.03
N GLU A 212 14.72 11.84 -10.87
CA GLU A 212 15.29 12.41 -9.67
C GLU A 212 15.93 11.37 -8.74
N ILE A 213 16.93 11.85 -8.00
CA ILE A 213 17.46 11.20 -6.80
C ILE A 213 17.11 12.15 -5.64
N PRO A 214 15.93 12.02 -5.01
CA PRO A 214 15.58 12.87 -3.87
C PRO A 214 16.59 12.68 -2.73
N GLU A 215 16.99 13.77 -2.07
CA GLU A 215 17.96 13.69 -0.97
C GLU A 215 17.49 12.75 0.14
N SER A 216 16.21 12.83 0.52
CA SER A 216 15.59 11.94 1.50
C SER A 216 15.61 10.47 1.07
N PHE A 217 15.40 10.22 -0.22
CA PHE A 217 15.45 8.89 -0.81
C PHE A 217 16.87 8.32 -0.82
N GLU A 218 17.87 9.11 -1.18
CA GLU A 218 19.26 8.68 -1.12
C GLU A 218 19.72 8.43 0.33
N ILE A 219 19.33 9.30 1.27
CA ILE A 219 19.59 9.10 2.70
C ILE A 219 18.99 7.76 3.17
N ALA A 220 17.76 7.44 2.76
CA ALA A 220 17.12 6.18 3.09
C ALA A 220 17.90 4.98 2.53
N ASN A 221 18.35 5.04 1.28
CA ASN A 221 19.13 3.97 0.65
C ASN A 221 20.52 3.81 1.29
N ILE A 222 21.19 4.90 1.68
CA ILE A 222 22.45 4.84 2.44
C ILE A 222 22.23 4.16 3.79
N ILE A 223 21.18 4.53 4.54
CA ILE A 223 20.84 3.88 5.80
C ILE A 223 20.58 2.38 5.60
N LEU A 224 19.79 2.03 4.58
CA LEU A 224 19.46 0.64 4.27
C LEU A 224 20.69 -0.18 3.83
N SER A 225 21.68 0.45 3.18
CA SER A 225 22.95 -0.21 2.81
C SER A 225 23.79 -0.64 4.02
N LEU A 226 23.56 -0.06 5.20
CA LEU A 226 24.16 -0.47 6.47
C LEU A 226 23.37 -1.56 7.21
N VAL A 227 22.10 -1.76 6.82
CA VAL A 227 21.16 -2.72 7.40
C VAL A 227 21.18 -4.04 6.62
N TYR A 228 21.11 -3.97 5.29
CA TYR A 228 20.93 -5.12 4.39
C TYR A 228 22.24 -5.59 3.74
N GLU A 229 22.44 -6.90 3.76
CA GLU A 229 23.59 -7.60 3.17
C GLU A 229 23.20 -8.47 1.94
N ASP A 230 21.99 -8.31 1.41
CA ASP A 230 21.45 -9.07 0.26
C ASP A 230 21.64 -8.38 -1.10
N ASP A 231 21.01 -8.90 -2.15
CA ASP A 231 21.10 -8.44 -3.53
C ASP A 231 20.24 -7.20 -3.85
N GLN A 232 19.54 -6.62 -2.86
CA GLN A 232 18.79 -5.38 -3.05
C GLN A 232 19.73 -4.18 -3.20
N ILE A 233 20.92 -4.25 -2.60
CA ILE A 233 21.94 -3.20 -2.63
C ILE A 233 22.95 -3.46 -3.76
N LEU A 234 23.17 -2.47 -4.61
CA LEU A 234 24.19 -2.52 -5.65
C LEU A 234 25.58 -2.26 -5.03
N ARG A 235 26.40 -3.31 -4.91
CA ARG A 235 27.70 -3.24 -4.20
C ARG A 235 28.92 -3.08 -5.09
N ASP A 236 28.84 -3.54 -6.33
CA ASP A 236 30.00 -3.58 -7.24
C ASP A 236 30.21 -2.24 -7.94
N THR A 237 30.32 -1.15 -7.15
CA THR A 237 30.50 0.23 -7.64
C THR A 237 31.42 1.04 -6.74
N ASP A 238 32.14 2.00 -7.33
CA ASP A 238 32.96 2.95 -6.57
C ASP A 238 32.13 3.78 -5.59
N TYR A 239 30.88 4.10 -5.96
CA TYR A 239 29.97 4.83 -5.10
C TYR A 239 29.63 4.04 -3.83
N TYR A 240 29.30 2.75 -3.95
CA TYR A 240 29.07 1.89 -2.78
C TYR A 240 30.31 1.77 -1.90
N ALA A 241 31.50 1.66 -2.50
CA ALA A 241 32.76 1.64 -1.76
C ALA A 241 32.96 2.95 -0.97
N ASN A 242 32.64 4.09 -1.56
CA ASN A 242 32.71 5.40 -0.89
C ASN A 242 31.69 5.51 0.26
N VAL A 243 30.43 5.12 0.03
CA VAL A 243 29.38 5.06 1.06
C VAL A 243 29.83 4.18 2.24
N THR A 244 30.33 2.99 1.95
CA THR A 244 30.79 2.05 2.97
C THR A 244 31.94 2.63 3.78
N LYS A 245 32.93 3.24 3.11
CA LYS A 245 34.06 3.90 3.76
C LYS A 245 33.59 5.02 4.68
N TYR A 246 32.69 5.87 4.22
CA TYR A 246 32.22 7.05 4.95
C TYR A 246 31.35 6.67 6.16
N PHE A 247 30.42 5.72 6.00
CA PHE A 247 29.40 5.44 7.01
C PHE A 247 29.66 4.22 7.90
N SER A 248 30.73 3.46 7.66
CA SER A 248 31.05 2.23 8.43
C SER A 248 31.11 2.42 9.95
N ALA A 249 31.58 3.58 10.43
CA ALA A 249 31.65 3.91 11.85
C ALA A 249 30.26 3.98 12.53
N PHE A 250 29.19 4.17 11.76
CA PHE A 250 27.83 4.35 12.28
C PHE A 250 26.98 3.07 12.24
N LYS A 251 27.57 1.91 11.90
CA LYS A 251 26.85 0.61 11.91
C LYS A 251 26.23 0.25 13.27
N ASN A 252 26.76 0.82 14.36
CA ASN A 252 26.27 0.60 15.73
C ASN A 252 25.28 1.67 16.24
N HIS A 253 24.91 2.64 15.39
CA HIS A 253 23.95 3.69 15.72
C HIS A 253 22.58 3.08 16.11
N PRO A 254 21.84 3.65 17.08
CA PRO A 254 20.55 3.12 17.54
C PRO A 254 19.55 2.85 16.41
N LEU A 255 19.46 3.76 15.43
CA LEU A 255 18.66 3.57 14.21
C LEU A 255 18.99 2.25 13.48
N ILE A 256 20.27 2.01 13.18
CA ILE A 256 20.71 0.85 12.39
C ILE A 256 20.42 -0.45 13.15
N LYS A 257 20.68 -0.47 14.47
CA LYS A 257 20.34 -1.61 15.32
C LYS A 257 18.84 -1.91 15.31
N LYS A 258 18.02 -0.87 15.45
CA LYS A 258 16.55 -1.00 15.44
C LYS A 258 16.04 -1.53 14.10
N LEU A 259 16.54 -1.01 12.98
CA LEU A 259 16.15 -1.47 11.65
C LEU A 259 16.61 -2.91 11.37
N LYS A 260 17.82 -3.30 11.80
CA LYS A 260 18.28 -4.70 11.68
C LYS A 260 17.40 -5.68 12.45
N GLN A 261 16.85 -5.27 13.60
CA GLN A 261 15.90 -6.10 14.32
C GLN A 261 14.59 -6.26 13.52
N TYR A 262 14.06 -5.18 12.96
CA TYR A 262 12.84 -5.25 12.14
C TYR A 262 13.03 -6.02 10.85
N SER A 263 14.17 -5.89 10.17
CA SER A 263 14.41 -6.57 8.89
C SER A 263 14.40 -8.09 9.01
N THR A 264 14.67 -8.64 10.20
CA THR A 264 14.54 -10.08 10.46
C THR A 264 13.11 -10.54 10.67
N ALA A 265 12.20 -9.61 10.97
CA ALA A 265 10.80 -9.88 11.30
C ALA A 265 9.82 -9.46 10.18
N ASP A 266 10.22 -8.52 9.33
CA ASP A 266 9.36 -7.90 8.32
C ASP A 266 10.13 -7.75 6.99
N GLU A 267 9.78 -8.61 6.02
CA GLU A 267 10.37 -8.59 4.67
C GLU A 267 9.96 -7.34 3.86
N GLU A 268 8.89 -6.64 4.26
CA GLU A 268 8.45 -5.40 3.59
C GLU A 268 9.19 -4.15 4.08
N LEU A 269 9.94 -4.23 5.19
CA LEU A 269 10.64 -3.08 5.77
C LEU A 269 11.47 -2.31 4.74
N TYR A 270 12.15 -3.01 3.84
CA TYR A 270 12.98 -2.40 2.81
C TYR A 270 12.15 -1.45 1.92
N TYR A 271 11.08 -1.96 1.32
CA TYR A 271 10.21 -1.18 0.44
C TYR A 271 9.49 -0.07 1.20
N ASN A 272 9.03 -0.37 2.41
CA ASN A 272 8.34 0.58 3.26
C ASN A 272 9.24 1.75 3.64
N PHE A 273 10.40 1.48 4.25
CA PHE A 273 11.32 2.51 4.71
C PHE A 273 11.87 3.34 3.55
N ARG A 274 12.25 2.68 2.45
CA ARG A 274 12.81 3.32 1.26
C ARG A 274 11.77 4.22 0.58
N SER A 275 10.60 3.68 0.23
CA SER A 275 9.64 4.41 -0.61
C SER A 275 8.96 5.52 0.18
N ASN A 276 8.66 5.33 1.46
CA ASN A 276 8.06 6.38 2.29
C ASN A 276 8.96 7.60 2.53
N SER A 277 10.27 7.50 2.26
CA SER A 277 11.20 8.61 2.43
C SER A 277 10.93 9.79 1.49
N ILE A 278 10.30 9.59 0.32
CA ILE A 278 9.99 10.68 -0.62
C ILE A 278 8.92 11.64 -0.08
N GLY A 279 8.20 11.26 0.98
CA GLY A 279 7.31 12.15 1.73
C GLY A 279 8.05 13.18 2.61
N TYR A 280 9.38 13.21 2.55
CA TYR A 280 10.23 14.08 3.36
C TYR A 280 11.20 14.88 2.49
N SER A 281 11.57 16.06 2.97
CA SER A 281 12.58 16.93 2.37
C SER A 281 13.59 17.37 3.42
N LEU A 282 14.84 17.58 2.99
CA LEU A 282 15.89 18.11 3.85
C LEU A 282 15.69 19.62 4.02
N ILE A 283 15.38 20.06 5.24
CA ILE A 283 15.16 21.46 5.59
C ILE A 283 16.16 21.86 6.68
N GLY A 284 17.19 22.59 6.28
CA GLY A 284 18.31 22.93 7.16
C GLY A 284 19.13 21.68 7.46
N ASP A 285 19.14 21.25 8.72
CA ASP A 285 19.90 20.10 9.22
C ASP A 285 19.03 18.86 9.52
N SER A 286 17.77 18.86 9.07
CA SER A 286 16.80 17.81 9.40
C SER A 286 15.83 17.52 8.26
N LEU A 287 15.42 16.26 8.16
CA LEU A 287 14.32 15.80 7.33
C LEU A 287 12.99 16.12 8.00
N LYS A 288 12.09 16.74 7.22
CA LYS A 288 10.72 17.09 7.62
C LYS A 288 9.75 16.64 6.54
N SER A 289 8.50 16.33 6.93
CA SER A 289 7.47 16.01 5.94
C SER A 289 7.32 17.15 4.95
N ASN A 290 7.21 16.82 3.66
CA ASN A 290 6.99 17.79 2.60
C ASN A 290 5.49 18.12 2.38
N GLY A 291 4.60 17.40 3.05
CA GLY A 291 3.16 17.57 2.93
C GLY A 291 2.54 17.02 1.65
N ILE A 292 3.35 16.51 0.70
CA ILE A 292 2.90 15.97 -0.59
C ILE A 292 2.48 14.52 -0.44
N TYR A 293 3.30 13.69 0.21
CA TYR A 293 3.01 12.28 0.44
C TYR A 293 2.93 11.99 1.94
N TYR A 294 1.82 11.40 2.36
CA TYR A 294 1.63 10.93 3.74
C TYR A 294 2.05 9.47 3.89
N ILE A 295 1.70 8.64 2.90
CA ILE A 295 2.10 7.23 2.82
C ILE A 295 2.29 6.80 1.35
N VAL A 296 3.48 6.31 1.05
CA VAL A 296 3.90 5.83 -0.28
C VAL A 296 3.84 4.31 -0.35
N TRP A 297 4.20 3.61 0.72
CA TRP A 297 4.08 2.16 0.84
C TRP A 297 3.46 1.79 2.18
N GLY A 298 2.37 1.03 2.14
CA GLY A 298 1.54 0.69 3.31
C GLY A 298 0.07 1.04 3.08
N ASN A 299 -0.78 0.63 4.01
CA ASN A 299 -2.24 0.84 3.96
C ASN A 299 -2.67 2.08 4.76
N ASP A 300 -1.93 2.40 5.83
CA ASP A 300 -2.22 3.54 6.71
C ASP A 300 -0.94 4.36 6.94
N VAL A 301 -1.09 5.62 7.37
CA VAL A 301 0.04 6.47 7.77
C VAL A 301 0.81 5.90 8.95
N GLU A 302 0.15 5.09 9.78
CA GLU A 302 0.83 4.32 10.80
C GLU A 302 1.80 3.31 10.20
N ASP A 303 1.63 2.83 8.97
CA ASP A 303 2.58 1.90 8.36
C ASP A 303 3.90 2.58 7.95
N ASN A 304 4.03 3.91 8.07
CA ASN A 304 5.21 4.65 7.62
C ASN A 304 6.44 4.42 8.53
N TYR A 305 7.23 3.38 8.27
CA TYR A 305 8.43 3.07 9.06
C TYR A 305 9.49 4.19 9.00
N PHE A 306 9.61 4.90 7.87
CA PHE A 306 10.54 6.04 7.77
C PHE A 306 10.10 7.15 8.74
N GLY A 307 8.84 7.55 8.68
CA GLY A 307 8.24 8.56 9.55
C GLY A 307 8.29 8.20 11.04
N LYS A 308 7.94 6.95 11.38
CA LYS A 308 8.02 6.43 12.76
C LYS A 308 9.43 6.50 13.36
N ASN A 309 10.47 6.59 12.52
CA ASN A 309 11.86 6.68 12.94
C ASN A 309 12.49 8.05 12.67
N ILE A 310 11.72 9.08 12.29
CA ILE A 310 12.24 10.39 11.86
C ILE A 310 13.17 11.04 12.88
N PHE A 311 12.92 10.86 14.18
CA PHE A 311 13.81 11.34 15.24
C PHE A 311 15.20 10.70 15.17
N LEU A 312 15.25 9.36 15.09
CA LEU A 312 16.50 8.60 15.00
C LEU A 312 17.21 8.79 13.65
N ILE A 313 16.44 9.00 12.58
CA ILE A 313 16.99 9.35 11.26
C ILE A 313 17.67 10.72 11.34
N ASN A 314 17.03 11.73 11.93
CA ASN A 314 17.63 13.06 12.07
C ASN A 314 18.85 13.06 12.99
N GLU A 315 18.87 12.20 14.03
CA GLU A 315 20.07 11.98 14.84
C GLU A 315 21.21 11.39 14.01
N PHE A 316 20.93 10.33 13.24
CA PHE A 316 21.90 9.72 12.32
C PHE A 316 22.43 10.71 11.29
N VAL A 317 21.56 11.51 10.66
CA VAL A 317 21.91 12.53 9.67
C VAL A 317 22.93 13.52 10.24
N ARG A 318 22.72 14.00 11.47
CA ARG A 318 23.65 14.90 12.15
C ARG A 318 24.94 14.20 12.57
N ALA A 319 24.83 13.06 13.25
CA ALA A 319 25.98 12.33 13.78
C ALA A 319 26.95 11.87 12.69
N SER A 320 26.41 11.53 11.51
CA SER A 320 27.19 11.05 10.37
C SER A 320 27.64 12.13 9.40
N ASN A 321 27.31 13.41 9.64
CA ASN A 321 27.56 14.49 8.69
C ASN A 321 26.99 14.19 7.27
N MET A 322 25.83 13.52 7.22
CA MET A 322 25.19 13.03 6.00
C MET A 322 24.98 14.12 4.96
N ILE A 323 24.60 15.32 5.40
CA ILE A 323 24.31 16.45 4.49
C ILE A 323 25.55 16.85 3.70
N SER A 324 26.73 16.84 4.33
CA SER A 324 27.98 17.13 3.62
C SER A 324 28.26 16.05 2.59
N PHE A 325 28.09 14.77 2.95
CA PHE A 325 28.25 13.67 2.00
C PHE A 325 27.33 13.80 0.79
N ILE A 326 26.04 14.09 0.98
CA ILE A 326 25.08 14.30 -0.13
C ILE A 326 25.51 15.47 -1.02
N LYS A 327 25.91 16.60 -0.43
CA LYS A 327 26.36 17.78 -1.17
C LYS A 327 27.64 17.52 -1.97
N ASP A 328 28.61 16.83 -1.37
CA ASP A 328 29.88 16.50 -2.01
C ASP A 328 29.67 15.55 -3.21
N ASN A 329 28.60 14.75 -3.21
CA ASN A 329 28.24 13.84 -4.30
C ASN A 329 27.20 14.43 -5.28
N ALA A 330 26.76 15.67 -5.13
CA ALA A 330 25.69 16.26 -5.95
C ALA A 330 25.97 16.18 -7.46
N LYS A 331 27.22 16.42 -7.89
CA LYS A 331 27.63 16.31 -9.30
C LYS A 331 27.53 14.87 -9.82
N TYR A 332 27.87 13.89 -8.98
CA TYR A 332 27.74 12.48 -9.32
C TYR A 332 26.26 12.11 -9.49
N TYR A 333 25.38 12.54 -8.57
CA TYR A 333 23.94 12.32 -8.69
C TYR A 333 23.36 12.92 -9.97
N GLN A 334 23.75 14.15 -10.33
CA GLN A 334 23.31 14.75 -11.59
C GLN A 334 23.77 13.93 -12.81
N THR A 335 24.99 13.40 -12.78
CA THR A 335 25.50 12.54 -13.86
C THR A 335 24.68 11.26 -13.99
N GLN A 336 24.27 10.67 -12.85
CA GLN A 336 23.39 9.50 -12.84
C GLN A 336 21.99 9.81 -13.38
N VAL A 337 21.46 11.00 -13.09
CA VAL A 337 20.20 11.49 -13.67
C VAL A 337 20.28 11.61 -15.18
N GLU A 338 21.27 12.29 -15.72
CA GLU A 338 21.41 12.45 -17.17
C GLU A 338 21.65 11.11 -17.87
N ARG A 339 22.49 10.24 -17.29
CA ARG A 339 22.75 8.91 -17.85
C ARG A 339 21.51 8.02 -17.85
N THR A 340 20.73 8.04 -16.77
CA THR A 340 19.49 7.27 -16.65
C THR A 340 18.43 7.77 -17.63
N LYS A 341 18.29 9.08 -17.77
CA LYS A 341 17.40 9.71 -18.76
C LYS A 341 17.80 9.38 -20.20
N ALA A 342 19.10 9.32 -20.50
CA ALA A 342 19.60 8.98 -21.83
C ALA A 342 19.28 7.53 -22.24
N LEU A 343 19.28 6.58 -21.29
CA LEU A 343 19.04 5.17 -21.57
C LEU A 343 17.58 4.74 -21.46
N LEU A 344 16.69 5.59 -20.91
CA LEU A 344 15.28 5.27 -20.68
C LEU A 344 14.35 6.18 -21.49
N PRO A 345 13.88 5.75 -22.68
CA PRO A 345 12.98 6.54 -23.51
C PRO A 345 11.53 6.50 -23.01
N ILE A 346 11.27 6.93 -21.76
CA ILE A 346 9.97 6.84 -21.08
C ILE A 346 8.83 7.45 -21.91
N ASN A 347 9.05 8.59 -22.58
CA ASN A 347 8.04 9.21 -23.42
C ASN A 347 7.61 8.32 -24.61
N LYS A 348 8.53 7.52 -25.17
CA LYS A 348 8.19 6.56 -26.23
C LYS A 348 7.34 5.42 -25.66
N MET A 349 7.73 4.89 -24.50
CA MET A 349 6.98 3.83 -23.81
C MET A 349 5.58 4.28 -23.43
N TRP A 350 5.46 5.45 -22.82
CA TRP A 350 4.20 6.07 -22.42
C TRP A 350 3.28 6.27 -23.62
N LYS A 351 3.79 6.86 -24.72
CA LYS A 351 3.00 7.01 -25.95
C LYS A 351 2.54 5.66 -26.50
N TRP A 352 3.39 4.65 -26.49
CA TRP A 352 3.02 3.31 -26.98
C TRP A 352 1.92 2.69 -26.13
N LEU A 353 2.01 2.78 -24.80
CA LEU A 353 0.99 2.28 -23.88
C LEU A 353 -0.35 3.00 -24.09
N GLU A 354 -0.34 4.33 -24.17
CA GLU A 354 -1.56 5.10 -24.39
C GLU A 354 -2.18 4.96 -25.78
N ASN A 355 -1.46 4.41 -26.75
CA ASN A 355 -1.99 4.00 -28.05
C ASN A 355 -2.60 2.60 -28.01
N ASN A 356 -2.21 1.77 -27.04
CA ASN A 356 -2.64 0.38 -26.92
C ASN A 356 -3.69 0.16 -25.82
N PHE A 357 -3.88 1.13 -24.94
CA PHE A 357 -4.76 1.08 -23.78
C PHE A 357 -5.53 2.41 -23.61
N SER A 358 -6.74 2.29 -23.08
CA SER A 358 -7.65 3.42 -22.83
C SER A 358 -7.27 4.26 -21.61
N GLU A 359 -6.59 3.67 -20.64
CA GLU A 359 -6.10 4.36 -19.43
C GLU A 359 -5.18 5.53 -19.78
N LYS A 360 -5.22 6.57 -18.94
CA LYS A 360 -4.44 7.80 -19.08
C LYS A 360 -3.72 8.12 -17.79
N ILE A 361 -2.45 8.47 -17.90
CA ILE A 361 -1.62 8.92 -16.78
C ILE A 361 -1.25 10.37 -17.04
N ASN A 362 -1.11 11.20 -16.01
CA ASN A 362 -0.75 12.60 -16.19
C ASN A 362 0.75 12.84 -16.03
N TYR A 363 1.39 12.10 -15.13
CA TYR A 363 2.75 12.38 -14.73
C TYR A 363 3.49 11.10 -14.33
N TYR A 364 4.68 10.90 -14.91
CA TYR A 364 5.61 9.86 -14.47
C TYR A 364 6.78 10.48 -13.73
N LYS A 365 7.02 9.96 -12.53
CA LYS A 365 8.14 10.38 -11.70
C LYS A 365 9.09 9.21 -11.51
N ILE A 366 10.26 9.29 -12.15
CA ILE A 366 11.26 8.23 -12.11
C ILE A 366 12.25 8.53 -10.98
N ILE A 367 12.16 7.73 -9.92
CA ILE A 367 12.90 7.89 -8.68
C ILE A 367 13.90 6.74 -8.57
N PHE A 368 15.16 7.04 -8.32
CA PHE A 368 16.19 6.00 -8.21
C PHE A 368 17.30 6.41 -7.26
N SER A 369 18.17 5.45 -6.98
CA SER A 369 19.38 5.62 -6.19
C SER A 369 20.51 4.84 -6.85
N PRO A 370 21.76 5.33 -6.79
CA PRO A 370 22.93 4.56 -7.20
C PRO A 370 23.16 3.27 -6.40
N LEU A 371 22.43 3.06 -5.29
CA LEU A 371 22.53 1.91 -4.42
C LEU A 371 21.45 0.84 -4.67
N ILE A 372 20.44 1.10 -5.49
CA ILE A 372 19.40 0.11 -5.78
C ILE A 372 19.90 -0.87 -6.85
N ASN A 373 19.64 -2.17 -6.66
CA ASN A 373 19.92 -3.21 -7.65
C ASN A 373 18.65 -3.91 -8.17
N GLY A 374 17.96 -4.70 -7.33
CA GLY A 374 16.82 -5.54 -7.75
C GLY A 374 15.43 -5.08 -7.29
N SER A 375 15.36 -4.08 -6.43
CA SER A 375 14.16 -3.67 -5.68
C SER A 375 13.32 -2.64 -6.43
N HIS A 376 12.66 -3.05 -7.51
CA HIS A 376 11.83 -2.14 -8.31
C HIS A 376 10.36 -2.21 -7.88
N ASN A 377 9.68 -1.07 -7.90
CA ASN A 377 8.24 -1.02 -7.69
C ASN A 377 7.64 0.26 -8.29
N THR A 378 6.33 0.24 -8.48
CA THR A 378 5.50 1.40 -8.82
C THR A 378 4.61 1.81 -7.64
N GLN A 379 4.24 3.09 -7.56
CA GLN A 379 3.12 3.59 -6.75
C GLN A 379 2.28 4.55 -7.59
N LYS A 380 0.96 4.50 -7.40
CA LYS A 380 0.02 5.36 -8.11
C LYS A 380 -0.73 6.25 -7.13
N PHE A 381 -0.77 7.54 -7.41
CA PHE A 381 -1.47 8.55 -6.63
C PHE A 381 -2.53 9.25 -7.46
N PHE A 382 -3.66 9.52 -6.82
CA PHE A 382 -4.79 10.20 -7.43
C PHE A 382 -4.97 11.56 -6.76
N TRP A 383 -5.30 12.56 -7.55
CA TRP A 383 -5.72 13.86 -7.04
C TRP A 383 -6.85 14.40 -7.90
N TYR A 384 -7.77 15.12 -7.26
CA TYR A 384 -8.92 15.71 -7.93
C TYR A 384 -8.90 17.21 -7.71
N GLU A 385 -8.67 17.97 -8.78
CA GLU A 385 -8.70 19.42 -8.76
C GLU A 385 -9.78 19.92 -9.74
N ARG A 386 -10.83 20.58 -9.22
CA ARG A 386 -11.96 21.11 -10.00
C ARG A 386 -12.58 20.06 -10.95
N ASP A 387 -12.91 18.89 -10.41
CA ASP A 387 -13.46 17.73 -11.13
C ASP A 387 -12.58 17.13 -12.22
N LYS A 388 -11.30 17.55 -12.30
CA LYS A 388 -10.30 16.91 -13.16
C LYS A 388 -9.46 15.95 -12.35
N GLU A 389 -9.42 14.70 -12.79
CA GLU A 389 -8.53 13.70 -12.25
C GLU A 389 -7.09 13.96 -12.73
N PHE A 390 -6.16 13.88 -11.79
CA PHE A 390 -4.73 13.89 -12.03
C PHE A 390 -4.14 12.61 -11.44
N ILE A 391 -3.43 11.86 -12.28
CA ILE A 391 -2.79 10.60 -11.91
C ILE A 391 -1.28 10.75 -12.02
N GLU A 392 -0.61 10.58 -10.88
CA GLU A 392 0.84 10.47 -10.79
C GLU A 392 1.23 9.00 -10.60
N ALA A 393 2.25 8.58 -11.33
CA ALA A 393 2.82 7.25 -11.23
C ALA A 393 4.33 7.34 -10.92
N ASP A 394 4.69 6.93 -9.71
CA ASP A 394 6.05 6.95 -9.18
C ASP A 394 6.74 5.61 -9.45
N MET A 395 7.85 5.63 -10.18
CA MET A 395 8.63 4.44 -10.52
C MET A 395 9.93 4.43 -9.72
N PHE A 396 10.11 3.44 -8.85
CA PHE A 396 11.32 3.26 -8.06
C PHE A 396 12.22 2.23 -8.73
N ILE A 397 13.32 2.66 -9.35
CA ILE A 397 14.18 1.77 -10.15
C ILE A 397 15.66 1.83 -9.72
N LEU A 398 16.49 0.91 -10.20
CA LEU A 398 17.94 1.10 -10.18
C LEU A 398 18.36 2.27 -11.08
N SER A 399 19.52 2.88 -10.79
CA SER A 399 20.18 3.83 -11.70
C SER A 399 20.85 3.15 -12.89
N ALA A 400 21.19 3.92 -13.92
CA ALA A 400 21.96 3.44 -15.06
C ALA A 400 23.33 2.84 -14.68
N ASN A 401 23.93 3.21 -13.55
CA ASN A 401 25.22 2.65 -13.11
C ASN A 401 25.18 1.12 -13.00
N GLY A 402 24.09 0.55 -12.48
CA GLY A 402 23.95 -0.91 -12.40
C GLY A 402 23.90 -1.57 -13.78
N MET A 403 23.37 -0.86 -14.79
CA MET A 403 23.36 -1.32 -16.18
C MET A 403 24.74 -1.19 -16.83
N ASP A 404 25.45 -0.09 -16.58
CA ASP A 404 26.80 0.14 -17.10
C ASP A 404 27.82 -0.87 -16.55
N VAL A 405 27.69 -1.28 -15.28
CA VAL A 405 28.51 -2.34 -14.69
C VAL A 405 28.12 -3.72 -15.24
N LYS A 406 26.83 -4.07 -15.22
CA LYS A 406 26.37 -5.41 -15.59
C LYS A 406 26.51 -5.70 -17.08
N TYR A 407 26.42 -4.67 -17.92
CA TYR A 407 26.45 -4.77 -19.38
C TYR A 407 27.57 -3.89 -19.95
N ALA A 408 28.77 -3.98 -19.39
CA ALA A 408 29.92 -3.16 -19.79
C ALA A 408 30.25 -3.26 -21.29
N ASP A 409 30.08 -4.45 -21.89
CA ASP A 409 30.35 -4.71 -23.30
C ASP A 409 29.22 -4.25 -24.25
N PHE A 410 28.08 -3.81 -23.72
CA PHE A 410 26.96 -3.36 -24.54
C PHE A 410 27.14 -1.91 -24.94
N ASN A 411 26.77 -1.59 -26.19
CA ASN A 411 26.61 -0.19 -26.60
C ASN A 411 25.33 0.41 -25.98
N ASP A 412 25.16 1.72 -26.09
CA ASP A 412 24.05 2.44 -25.46
C ASP A 412 22.67 1.98 -25.94
N THR A 413 22.51 1.63 -27.22
CA THR A 413 21.25 1.12 -27.75
C THR A 413 20.92 -0.26 -27.19
N GLN A 414 21.92 -1.14 -27.08
CA GLN A 414 21.76 -2.44 -26.44
C GLN A 414 21.43 -2.29 -24.94
N LYS A 415 22.05 -1.33 -24.24
CA LYS A 415 21.74 -0.99 -22.84
C LYS A 415 20.32 -0.46 -22.69
N GLU A 416 19.88 0.44 -23.57
CA GLU A 416 18.48 0.90 -23.63
C GLU A 416 17.51 -0.29 -23.72
N VAL A 417 17.79 -1.26 -24.59
CA VAL A 417 16.96 -2.46 -24.79
C VAL A 417 16.89 -3.37 -23.56
N VAL A 418 17.97 -3.51 -22.78
CA VAL A 418 17.96 -4.34 -21.57
C VAL A 418 17.60 -3.57 -20.30
N TYR A 419 17.61 -2.23 -20.34
CA TYR A 419 17.24 -1.38 -19.20
C TYR A 419 15.77 -0.96 -19.22
N SER A 420 15.27 -0.49 -20.37
CA SER A 420 13.85 -0.21 -20.61
C SER A 420 12.87 -1.22 -20.01
N PRO A 421 13.09 -2.55 -20.10
CA PRO A 421 12.18 -3.53 -19.54
C PRO A 421 11.99 -3.44 -18.02
N ILE A 422 12.90 -2.80 -17.29
CA ILE A 422 12.80 -2.66 -15.84
C ILE A 422 11.72 -1.63 -15.49
N VAL A 423 11.78 -0.45 -16.11
CA VAL A 423 10.79 0.61 -15.85
C VAL A 423 9.49 0.37 -16.61
N PHE A 424 9.54 -0.20 -17.81
CA PHE A 424 8.35 -0.44 -18.63
C PHE A 424 7.32 -1.30 -17.89
N THR A 425 7.77 -2.33 -17.17
CA THR A 425 6.86 -3.24 -16.45
C THR A 425 6.25 -2.60 -15.23
N GLU A 426 6.93 -1.65 -14.60
CA GLU A 426 6.35 -0.87 -13.51
C GLU A 426 5.31 0.14 -14.04
N ILE A 427 5.57 0.71 -15.22
CA ILE A 427 4.67 1.65 -15.90
C ILE A 427 3.42 0.91 -16.38
N ASP A 428 3.58 -0.21 -17.09
CA ASP A 428 2.50 -0.89 -17.79
C ASP A 428 1.46 -1.54 -16.85
N HIS A 429 1.84 -1.85 -15.60
CA HIS A 429 0.90 -2.30 -14.57
C HIS A 429 -0.26 -1.31 -14.37
N ASN A 430 -0.03 -0.02 -14.60
CA ASN A 430 -1.06 1.01 -14.52
C ASN A 430 -2.10 0.93 -15.66
N TYR A 431 -1.82 0.17 -16.73
CA TYR A 431 -2.70 -0.02 -17.88
C TYR A 431 -3.23 -1.46 -17.95
N ILE A 432 -2.37 -2.45 -17.72
CA ILE A 432 -2.70 -3.87 -17.83
C ILE A 432 -3.62 -4.31 -16.70
N ASN A 433 -3.34 -3.92 -15.44
CA ASN A 433 -4.13 -4.39 -14.31
C ASN A 433 -5.60 -3.92 -14.41
N PRO A 434 -5.91 -2.64 -14.72
CA PRO A 434 -7.29 -2.20 -14.92
C PRO A 434 -8.02 -2.93 -16.05
N VAL A 435 -7.34 -3.28 -17.14
CA VAL A 435 -7.96 -4.09 -18.20
C VAL A 435 -8.22 -5.51 -17.71
N SER A 436 -7.25 -6.14 -17.04
CA SER A 436 -7.41 -7.46 -16.45
C SER A 436 -8.55 -7.53 -15.43
N ASP A 437 -8.79 -6.48 -14.65
CA ASP A 437 -9.91 -6.40 -13.70
C ASP A 437 -11.27 -6.56 -14.40
N LYS A 438 -11.41 -6.04 -15.63
CA LYS A 438 -12.64 -6.20 -16.45
C LYS A 438 -12.90 -7.66 -16.85
N TYR A 439 -11.85 -8.49 -16.87
CA TYR A 439 -11.88 -9.92 -17.25
C TYR A 439 -11.57 -10.84 -16.07
N TYR A 440 -11.78 -10.38 -14.83
CA TYR A 440 -11.38 -11.11 -13.62
C TYR A 440 -11.87 -12.56 -13.60
N ASN A 441 -13.15 -12.80 -13.92
CA ASN A 441 -13.75 -14.13 -13.87
C ASN A 441 -13.16 -15.05 -14.94
N GLU A 442 -12.98 -14.54 -16.15
CA GLU A 442 -12.41 -15.26 -17.29
C GLU A 442 -10.95 -15.64 -17.02
N ILE A 443 -10.14 -14.72 -16.49
CA ILE A 443 -8.76 -14.98 -16.08
C ILE A 443 -8.72 -16.02 -14.97
N LYS A 444 -9.57 -15.87 -13.94
CA LYS A 444 -9.67 -16.81 -12.82
C LYS A 444 -9.99 -18.23 -13.29
N THR A 445 -10.89 -18.38 -14.26
CA THR A 445 -11.24 -19.69 -14.83
C THR A 445 -10.13 -20.23 -15.72
N THR A 446 -9.54 -19.39 -16.57
CA THR A 446 -8.54 -19.82 -17.57
C THR A 446 -7.22 -20.25 -16.91
N LEU A 447 -6.80 -19.56 -15.84
CA LEU A 447 -5.57 -19.86 -15.09
C LEU A 447 -5.87 -20.52 -13.73
N ALA A 448 -6.98 -21.25 -13.60
CA ALA A 448 -7.41 -21.84 -12.33
C ALA A 448 -6.33 -22.76 -11.72
N ASP A 449 -5.64 -23.54 -12.54
CA ASP A 449 -4.47 -24.34 -12.13
C ASP A 449 -3.18 -23.52 -12.29
N THR A 450 -2.95 -22.60 -11.35
CA THR A 450 -1.78 -21.72 -11.34
C THR A 450 -0.43 -22.45 -11.33
N SER A 451 -0.39 -23.73 -10.90
CA SER A 451 0.84 -24.53 -10.86
C SER A 451 1.38 -24.89 -12.25
N ASN A 452 0.53 -24.86 -13.28
CA ASN A 452 0.95 -25.02 -14.68
C ASN A 452 1.61 -23.77 -15.25
N TRP A 453 1.42 -22.61 -14.60
CA TRP A 453 1.86 -21.32 -15.10
C TRP A 453 3.06 -20.77 -14.32
N ALA A 454 3.20 -21.12 -13.06
CA ALA A 454 4.25 -20.57 -12.22
C ALA A 454 4.77 -21.60 -11.21
N SER A 455 6.07 -21.52 -10.92
CA SER A 455 6.73 -22.38 -9.95
C SER A 455 6.19 -22.15 -8.54
N LYS A 456 6.34 -23.14 -7.65
CA LYS A 456 5.97 -23.00 -6.23
C LYS A 456 6.62 -21.79 -5.56
N LYS A 457 7.88 -21.48 -5.90
CA LYS A 457 8.60 -20.29 -5.40
C LYS A 457 7.91 -19.01 -5.86
N THR A 458 7.52 -18.94 -7.12
CA THR A 458 6.82 -17.79 -7.72
C THR A 458 5.45 -17.61 -7.08
N LEU A 459 4.69 -18.69 -6.89
CA LEU A 459 3.35 -18.67 -6.29
C LEU A 459 3.33 -18.26 -4.81
N ALA A 460 4.47 -18.28 -4.12
CA ALA A 460 4.59 -17.69 -2.78
C ALA A 460 4.31 -16.17 -2.79
N TRP A 461 4.68 -15.51 -3.89
CA TRP A 461 4.48 -14.07 -4.12
C TRP A 461 3.21 -13.79 -4.95
N TYR A 462 2.94 -14.62 -5.95
CA TYR A 462 1.79 -14.46 -6.86
C TYR A 462 0.67 -15.44 -6.52
N LYS A 463 -0.16 -15.06 -5.55
CA LYS A 463 -1.14 -15.95 -4.91
C LYS A 463 -2.47 -16.10 -5.66
N SER A 464 -2.63 -15.50 -6.84
CA SER A 464 -3.89 -15.56 -7.60
C SER A 464 -3.66 -15.79 -9.11
N PRO A 465 -4.61 -16.42 -9.82
CA PRO A 465 -4.58 -16.51 -11.29
C PRO A 465 -4.39 -15.15 -11.96
N GLN A 466 -5.02 -14.12 -11.41
CA GLN A 466 -4.92 -12.75 -11.93
C GLN A 466 -3.52 -12.15 -11.77
N SER A 467 -2.87 -12.35 -10.62
CA SER A 467 -1.51 -11.81 -10.42
C SER A 467 -0.49 -12.52 -11.30
N VAL A 468 -0.67 -13.83 -11.56
CA VAL A 468 0.13 -14.55 -12.56
C VAL A 468 -0.14 -14.02 -13.98
N PHE A 469 -1.39 -13.86 -14.37
CA PHE A 469 -1.75 -13.33 -15.69
C PHE A 469 -1.18 -11.93 -15.93
N ASN A 470 -1.30 -11.02 -14.95
CA ASN A 470 -0.79 -9.66 -15.05
C ASN A 470 0.73 -9.65 -15.32
N GLU A 471 1.51 -10.47 -14.62
CA GLU A 471 2.96 -10.57 -14.84
C GLU A 471 3.30 -11.11 -16.23
N TYR A 472 2.57 -12.11 -16.71
CA TYR A 472 2.71 -12.61 -18.08
C TYR A 472 2.44 -11.50 -19.11
N MET A 473 1.32 -10.78 -18.96
CA MET A 473 0.93 -9.68 -19.85
C MET A 473 1.95 -8.53 -19.82
N THR A 474 2.35 -8.06 -18.64
CA THR A 474 3.32 -6.97 -18.45
C THR A 474 4.64 -7.28 -19.15
N HIS A 475 5.19 -8.47 -18.94
CA HIS A 475 6.44 -8.82 -19.59
C HIS A 475 6.33 -9.03 -21.10
N ALA A 476 5.22 -9.59 -21.57
CA ALA A 476 5.00 -9.81 -23.00
C ALA A 476 4.65 -8.51 -23.73
N ALA A 477 3.97 -7.56 -23.09
CA ALA A 477 3.71 -6.23 -23.64
C ALA A 477 5.01 -5.49 -23.96
N TYR A 478 6.04 -5.62 -23.12
CA TYR A 478 7.38 -5.10 -23.44
C TYR A 478 7.96 -5.70 -24.73
N ILE A 479 7.73 -7.00 -24.99
CA ILE A 479 8.21 -7.66 -26.23
C ILE A 479 7.52 -7.03 -27.45
N LEU A 480 6.22 -6.73 -27.35
CA LEU A 480 5.48 -6.05 -28.41
C LEU A 480 5.95 -4.60 -28.61
N TYR A 481 6.20 -3.86 -27.52
CA TYR A 481 6.81 -2.53 -27.60
C TYR A 481 8.17 -2.58 -28.30
N ALA A 482 9.00 -3.57 -27.96
CA ALA A 482 10.31 -3.75 -28.58
C ALA A 482 10.20 -4.03 -30.08
N TYR A 483 9.20 -4.82 -30.50
CA TYR A 483 8.93 -5.11 -31.91
C TYR A 483 8.56 -3.85 -32.70
N ASP A 484 7.73 -2.98 -32.14
CA ASP A 484 7.32 -1.74 -32.82
C ASP A 484 8.39 -0.64 -32.81
N THR A 485 9.40 -0.76 -31.94
CA THR A 485 10.35 0.32 -31.65
C THR A 485 11.74 0.08 -32.20
N TYR A 486 12.25 -1.15 -32.11
CA TYR A 486 13.63 -1.46 -32.42
C TYR A 486 13.75 -2.22 -33.75
N ASP A 487 14.96 -2.23 -34.31
CA ASP A 487 15.25 -3.11 -35.44
C ASP A 487 15.19 -4.58 -35.03
N LYS A 488 15.27 -5.47 -36.04
CA LYS A 488 15.13 -6.91 -35.84
C LYS A 488 16.16 -7.50 -34.86
N GLU A 489 17.40 -7.02 -34.88
CA GLU A 489 18.46 -7.55 -34.02
C GLU A 489 18.20 -7.20 -32.56
N LEU A 490 17.89 -5.93 -32.30
CA LEU A 490 17.58 -5.42 -30.98
C LEU A 490 16.25 -5.94 -30.43
N PHE A 491 15.24 -6.13 -31.29
CA PHE A 491 14.00 -6.81 -30.92
C PHE A 491 14.26 -8.23 -30.42
N GLU A 492 15.05 -9.03 -31.15
CA GLU A 492 15.37 -10.40 -30.73
C GLU A 492 16.19 -10.41 -29.43
N LEU A 493 17.11 -9.46 -29.25
CA LEU A 493 17.81 -9.26 -27.97
C LEU A 493 16.81 -9.00 -26.84
N ALA A 494 15.84 -8.11 -27.04
CA ALA A 494 14.79 -7.79 -26.07
C ALA A 494 13.96 -9.02 -25.71
N ARG A 495 13.46 -9.73 -26.74
CA ARG A 495 12.59 -10.91 -26.63
C ARG A 495 13.31 -12.05 -25.90
N GLN A 496 14.52 -12.40 -26.32
CA GLN A 496 15.30 -13.48 -25.72
C GLN A 496 15.63 -13.21 -24.25
N ASN A 497 16.10 -12.00 -23.93
CA ASN A 497 16.38 -11.62 -22.54
C ASN A 497 15.13 -11.70 -21.67
N ARG A 498 13.98 -11.27 -22.21
CA ARG A 498 12.73 -11.26 -21.43
C ARG A 498 12.16 -12.65 -21.21
N ILE A 499 12.20 -13.52 -22.21
CA ILE A 499 11.78 -14.91 -22.07
C ILE A 499 12.67 -15.64 -21.06
N LYS A 500 14.00 -15.49 -21.20
CA LYS A 500 14.99 -16.07 -20.29
C LYS A 500 14.78 -15.62 -18.84
N LEU A 501 14.60 -14.31 -18.62
CA LEU A 501 14.35 -13.75 -17.30
C LEU A 501 13.12 -14.40 -16.63
N ASN A 502 12.00 -14.44 -17.35
CA ASN A 502 10.73 -14.89 -16.78
C ASN A 502 10.70 -16.41 -16.54
N LYS A 503 11.21 -17.19 -17.49
CA LYS A 503 11.25 -18.64 -17.38
C LYS A 503 12.30 -19.10 -16.36
N ASP A 504 13.54 -18.67 -16.52
CA ASP A 504 14.68 -19.28 -15.81
C ASP A 504 14.90 -18.67 -14.43
N ARG A 505 14.68 -17.37 -14.26
CA ARG A 505 14.91 -16.66 -12.98
C ARG A 505 13.63 -16.47 -12.18
N ARG A 506 12.53 -16.06 -12.84
CA ARG A 506 11.27 -15.74 -12.16
C ARG A 506 10.32 -16.92 -12.02
N GLY A 507 10.56 -18.02 -12.73
CA GLY A 507 9.79 -19.27 -12.61
C GLY A 507 8.40 -19.25 -13.25
N PHE A 508 8.18 -18.41 -14.26
CA PHE A 508 6.96 -18.42 -15.09
C PHE A 508 7.11 -19.45 -16.21
N ILE A 509 6.56 -20.64 -15.98
CA ILE A 509 6.89 -21.89 -16.68
C ILE A 509 6.62 -21.79 -18.19
N LYS A 510 5.43 -21.30 -18.56
CA LYS A 510 4.95 -21.18 -19.95
C LYS A 510 5.16 -19.79 -20.56
N PHE A 511 6.01 -18.94 -19.97
CA PHE A 511 6.14 -17.55 -20.43
C PHE A 511 6.56 -17.44 -21.90
N GLY A 512 7.47 -18.30 -22.38
CA GLY A 512 7.87 -18.31 -23.79
C GLY A 512 6.71 -18.63 -24.74
N GLU A 513 5.93 -19.67 -24.42
CA GLU A 513 4.76 -20.09 -25.20
C GLU A 513 3.68 -19.00 -25.23
N PHE A 514 3.46 -18.36 -24.08
CA PHE A 514 2.57 -17.22 -23.97
C PHE A 514 3.04 -16.02 -24.81
N ALA A 515 4.31 -15.65 -24.71
CA ALA A 515 4.88 -14.53 -25.44
C ALA A 515 4.77 -14.73 -26.96
N ASP A 516 5.00 -15.95 -27.43
CA ASP A 516 4.90 -16.31 -28.85
C ASP A 516 3.45 -16.29 -29.33
N MET A 517 2.51 -16.82 -28.53
CA MET A 517 1.09 -16.75 -28.82
C MET A 517 0.61 -15.30 -28.89
N LEU A 518 0.97 -14.46 -27.92
CA LEU A 518 0.60 -13.05 -27.90
C LEU A 518 1.22 -12.28 -29.07
N PHE A 519 2.50 -12.52 -29.37
CA PHE A 519 3.18 -11.89 -30.51
C PHE A 519 2.49 -12.23 -31.82
N ASN A 520 2.12 -13.49 -32.03
CA ASN A 520 1.40 -13.93 -33.23
C ASN A 520 0.01 -13.29 -33.34
N LEU A 521 -0.74 -13.19 -32.23
CA LEU A 521 -2.00 -12.44 -32.21
C LEU A 521 -1.79 -10.98 -32.56
N TYR A 522 -0.74 -10.36 -32.00
CA TYR A 522 -0.43 -8.97 -32.23
C TYR A 522 -0.12 -8.69 -33.69
N ILE A 523 0.84 -9.37 -34.31
CA ILE A 523 1.26 -9.06 -35.70
C ILE A 523 0.17 -9.36 -36.74
N ASN A 524 -0.77 -10.26 -36.44
CA ASN A 524 -1.88 -10.63 -37.32
C ASN A 524 -3.20 -9.92 -36.97
N ARG A 525 -3.17 -8.96 -36.03
CA ARG A 525 -4.37 -8.24 -35.58
C ARG A 525 -4.99 -7.43 -36.72
N LYS A 526 -6.30 -7.20 -36.62
CA LYS A 526 -6.99 -6.30 -37.55
C LYS A 526 -6.40 -4.89 -37.43
N GLN A 527 -6.30 -4.19 -38.56
CA GLN A 527 -5.83 -2.80 -38.56
C GLN A 527 -6.70 -1.95 -37.63
N GLY A 528 -6.06 -1.17 -36.75
CA GLY A 528 -6.74 -0.36 -35.74
C GLY A 528 -7.05 -1.09 -34.42
N SER A 529 -6.84 -2.41 -34.34
CA SER A 529 -6.90 -3.13 -33.07
C SER A 529 -5.73 -2.76 -32.16
N THR A 530 -6.05 -2.49 -30.90
CA THR A 530 -5.09 -2.22 -29.82
C THR A 530 -4.81 -3.50 -29.03
N LEU A 531 -3.75 -3.51 -28.22
CA LEU A 531 -3.49 -4.63 -27.30
C LEU A 531 -4.66 -4.86 -26.32
N GLU A 532 -5.28 -3.80 -25.78
CA GLU A 532 -6.48 -3.91 -24.94
C GLU A 532 -7.61 -4.68 -25.66
N SER A 533 -7.83 -4.41 -26.95
CA SER A 533 -8.89 -5.07 -27.72
C SER A 533 -8.66 -6.56 -27.97
N LEU A 534 -7.44 -7.06 -27.77
CA LEU A 534 -7.08 -8.47 -27.99
C LEU A 534 -7.37 -9.35 -26.77
N TYR A 535 -7.67 -8.79 -25.60
CA TYR A 535 -7.89 -9.56 -24.36
C TYR A 535 -8.85 -10.75 -24.50
N PRO A 536 -10.03 -10.63 -25.14
CA PRO A 536 -10.92 -11.77 -25.34
C PRO A 536 -10.27 -12.91 -26.12
N GLU A 537 -9.52 -12.61 -27.19
CA GLU A 537 -8.86 -13.61 -28.01
C GLU A 537 -7.65 -14.24 -27.29
N ILE A 538 -6.89 -13.43 -26.54
CA ILE A 538 -5.81 -13.91 -25.66
C ILE A 538 -6.35 -14.96 -24.70
N LEU A 539 -7.42 -14.65 -23.96
CA LEU A 539 -8.02 -15.55 -22.98
C LEU A 539 -8.57 -16.84 -23.62
N GLU A 540 -9.09 -16.75 -24.84
CA GLU A 540 -9.52 -17.94 -25.57
C GLU A 540 -8.34 -18.83 -25.97
N LYS A 541 -7.25 -18.26 -26.51
CA LYS A 541 -6.05 -19.03 -26.88
C LYS A 541 -5.40 -19.71 -25.68
N LEU A 542 -5.42 -19.07 -24.51
CA LEU A 542 -4.85 -19.62 -23.29
C LEU A 542 -5.52 -20.91 -22.81
N LYS A 543 -6.78 -21.16 -23.16
CA LYS A 543 -7.46 -22.43 -22.84
C LYS A 543 -6.84 -23.64 -23.54
N THR A 544 -6.08 -23.40 -24.61
CA THR A 544 -5.42 -24.44 -25.42
C THR A 544 -3.92 -24.51 -25.21
N LEU A 545 -3.37 -23.65 -24.34
CA LEU A 545 -1.94 -23.55 -24.04
C LEU A 545 -1.57 -24.41 -22.82
#